data_AF-A0A6J4H3N4-F1
#
_entry.id   AF-A0A6J4H3N4-F1
#
_cell.length_a   1.000
_cell.length_b   1.000
_cell.length_c   1.000
_cell.angle_alpha   90.00
_cell.angle_beta   90.00
_cell.angle_gamma   90.00
#
_symmetry.space_group_name_H-M   'P 1'
#
loop_
_entity.id
_entity.type
_entity.pdbx_description
1 polymer ?
#
loop_
_entity_poly.entity_id
_entity_poly.type
_entity_poly.pdbx_seq_one_letter_code
_entity_poly.pdbx_strand_id
1 'polypeptide(L)' 'MTRREAWLLRAFSIWTIWVWGTRIWNTLGDDTRSTGFKVVHVLLALVSVALAVVGLVVVARVRKRSA' A
#
# COMPACT_ATOMS: atom_id res chain seq x y z
N MET A 1 -15.11 -12.67 -9.10
CA MET A 1 -14.93 -11.30 -8.60
C MET A 1 -15.82 -10.37 -9.40
N THR A 2 -16.76 -9.71 -8.74
CA THR A 2 -17.63 -8.72 -9.37
C THR A 2 -16.86 -7.45 -9.72
N ARG A 3 -17.41 -6.61 -10.61
CA ARG A 3 -16.80 -5.32 -10.98
C ARG A 3 -16.63 -4.40 -9.76
N ARG A 4 -17.57 -4.44 -8.81
CA ARG A 4 -17.55 -3.65 -7.58
C ARG A 4 -16.41 -4.09 -6.65
N GLU A 5 -16.28 -5.38 -6.38
CA GLU A 5 -15.17 -5.94 -5.59
C GLU A 5 -13.81 -5.56 -6.17
N ALA A 6 -13.64 -5.67 -7.49
CA ALA A 6 -12.39 -5.32 -8.15
C ALA A 6 -12.03 -3.84 -7.98
N TRP A 7 -13.03 -2.95 -8.04
CA TRP A 7 -12.82 -1.51 -7.82
C TRP A 7 -12.51 -1.19 -6.37
N LEU A 8 -13.20 -1.82 -5.43
CA LEU A 8 -12.95 -1.65 -3.99
C LEU A 8 -11.51 -2.06 -3.66
N LEU A 9 -11.04 -3.23 -4.11
CA LEU A 9 -9.69 -3.69 -3.84
C LEU A 9 -8.63 -2.80 -4.50
N ARG A 10 -8.86 -2.33 -5.73
CA ARG A 10 -7.95 -1.36 -6.38
C ARG A 10 -7.89 -0.04 -5.63
N ALA A 11 -9.03 0.51 -5.25
CA ALA A 11 -9.10 1.75 -4.50
C ALA A 11 -8.38 1.61 -3.15
N PHE A 12 -8.63 0.53 -2.42
CA PHE A 12 -7.94 0.24 -1.17
C PHE A 12 -6.42 0.12 -1.34
N SER A 13 -5.95 -0.59 -2.37
CA SER A 13 -4.52 -0.73 -2.65
C SER A 13 -3.86 0.61 -2.99
N ILE A 14 -4.48 1.41 -3.88
CA ILE A 14 -3.97 2.74 -4.26
C ILE A 14 -3.95 3.68 -3.04
N TRP A 15 -5.02 3.66 -2.24
CA TRP A 15 -5.12 4.44 -1.01
C TRP A 15 -4.03 4.05 -0.01
N THR A 16 -3.77 2.76 0.15
CA THR A 16 -2.71 2.27 1.04
C THR A 16 -1.34 2.81 0.63
N ILE A 17 -1.03 2.79 -0.67
CA ILE A 17 0.23 3.33 -1.21
C ILE A 17 0.32 4.83 -0.94
N TRP A 18 -0.75 5.58 -1.17
CA TRP A 18 -0.81 7.02 -0.92
C TRP A 18 -0.59 7.38 0.57
N VAL A 19 -1.32 6.72 1.47
CA VAL A 19 -1.24 6.96 2.91
C VAL A 19 0.16 6.64 3.45
N TRP A 20 0.74 5.51 3.03
CA TRP A 20 2.09 5.16 3.50
C TRP A 20 3.16 6.05 2.87
N GLY A 21 3.02 6.44 1.61
CA GLY A 21 3.91 7.41 0.97
C GLY A 21 3.96 8.74 1.74
N THR A 22 2.79 9.31 2.03
CA THR A 22 2.69 10.56 2.81
C THR A 22 3.20 10.40 4.25
N ARG A 23 2.89 9.29 4.92
CA ARG A 23 3.36 9.03 6.28
C ARG A 23 4.88 8.89 6.37
N ILE A 24 5.50 8.21 5.41
CA ILE A 24 6.96 8.07 5.34
C ILE A 24 7.62 9.41 5.06
N TRP A 25 7.08 10.19 4.12
CA TRP A 25 7.58 11.54 3.84
C TRP A 25 7.65 12.39 5.13
N ASN A 26 6.55 12.41 5.89
CA ASN A 26 6.49 13.16 7.15
C ASN A 26 7.41 12.58 8.22
N THR A 27 7.51 11.25 8.33
CA THR A 27 8.34 10.58 9.35
C THR A 27 9.83 10.79 9.10
N LEU A 28 10.25 10.76 7.84
CA LEU A 28 11.66 10.96 7.49
C LEU A 28 12.09 12.42 7.65
N GLY A 29 11.20 13.36 7.31
CA GLY A 29 11.43 14.80 7.49
C GLY A 29 11.30 15.31 8.93
N ASP A 30 10.84 14.50 9.88
CA ASP A 30 10.80 14.86 11.30
C ASP A 30 12.12 14.50 11.99
N ASP A 31 12.95 15.51 12.27
CA ASP A 31 14.24 15.37 12.96
C ASP A 31 14.11 15.14 14.46
N THR A 32 12.90 15.28 15.04
CA THR A 32 12.63 14.98 16.45
C THR A 32 12.45 13.49 16.72
N ARG A 33 12.31 12.66 15.67
CA ARG A 33 12.11 11.21 15.80
C ARG A 33 13.43 10.48 15.85
N SER A 34 13.53 9.51 16.76
CA SER A 34 14.67 8.60 16.82
C SER A 34 14.80 7.75 15.55
N THR A 35 16.03 7.32 15.24
CA THR A 35 16.30 6.42 14.11
C THR A 35 15.48 5.13 14.20
N GLY A 36 15.33 4.54 15.39
CA GLY A 36 14.51 3.35 15.58
C GLY A 36 13.04 3.56 15.20
N PHE A 37 12.48 4.72 15.53
CA PHE A 37 11.11 5.09 15.12
C PHE A 37 10.98 5.15 13.59
N LYS A 38 11.95 5.80 12.92
CA LYS A 38 11.98 5.91 11.45
C LYS A 38 12.09 4.53 10.80
N VAL A 39 12.97 3.65 11.29
CA VAL A 39 13.16 2.29 10.76
C VAL A 39 11.88 1.45 10.84
N VAL A 40 11.22 1.41 12.01
CA VAL A 40 9.97 0.65 12.18
C VAL A 40 8.89 1.12 11.22
N HIS A 41 8.74 2.44 11.06
CA HIS A 41 7.72 2.99 10.16
C HIS A 41 8.02 2.68 8.69
N VAL A 42 9.29 2.75 8.27
CA VAL A 42 9.70 2.35 6.92
C VAL A 42 9.40 0.88 6.67
N LEU A 43 9.70 -0.01 7.61
CA LEU A 43 9.39 -1.44 7.48
C LEU A 43 7.88 -1.70 7.37
N LEU A 44 7.08 -1.05 8.21
CA LEU A 44 5.62 -1.15 8.13
C LEU A 44 5.08 -0.64 6.79
N ALA A 45 5.64 0.45 6.27
CA ALA A 45 5.30 0.98 4.95
C ALA A 45 5.63 -0.02 3.84
N LEU A 46 6.83 -0.60 3.87
CA LEU A 46 7.26 -1.58 2.86
C LEU A 46 6.33 -2.79 2.82
N VAL A 47 6.01 -3.38 3.97
CA VAL A 47 5.08 -4.52 4.05
C VAL A 47 3.69 -4.14 3.54
N SER A 48 3.17 -2.99 3.97
CA SER A 48 1.83 -2.54 3.56
C SER A 48 1.74 -2.25 2.06
N VAL A 49 2.76 -1.62 1.48
CA VAL A 49 2.85 -1.35 0.05
C VAL A 49 3.00 -2.66 -0.74
N ALA A 50 3.80 -3.61 -0.27
CA ALA A 50 3.93 -4.92 -0.90
C ALA A 50 2.58 -5.65 -0.96
N LEU A 51 1.81 -5.64 0.14
CA LEU A 51 0.46 -6.21 0.17
C LEU A 51 -0.49 -5.49 -0.79
N ALA A 52 -0.42 -4.16 -0.88
CA ALA A 52 -1.21 -3.38 -1.82
C ALA A 52 -0.90 -3.75 -3.28
N VAL A 53 0.39 -3.89 -3.63
CA VAL A 53 0.84 -4.33 -4.96
C VAL A 53 0.35 -5.74 -5.27
N VAL A 54 0.46 -6.67 -4.32
CA VAL A 54 -0.08 -8.03 -4.47
C VAL A 54 -1.59 -7.99 -4.74
N GLY A 55 -2.34 -7.15 -4.01
CA GLY A 55 -3.76 -6.93 -4.25
C GLY A 55 -4.06 -6.50 -5.69
N LEU A 56 -3.32 -5.51 -6.22
CA LEU A 56 -3.45 -5.06 -7.60
C LEU A 56 -3.15 -6.18 -8.62
N VAL A 57 -2.09 -6.96 -8.38
CA VAL A 57 -1.70 -8.10 -9.23
C VAL A 57 -2.78 -9.18 -9.22
N VAL A 58 -3.33 -9.51 -8.04
CA VAL A 58 -4.43 -10.48 -7.91
C VAL A 58 -5.65 -10.00 -8.69
N VAL A 59 -6.02 -8.72 -8.58
CA VAL A 59 -7.14 -8.17 -9.34
C VAL A 59 -6.91 -8.32 -10.85
N ALA A 60 -5.71 -7.99 -11.34
CA ALA A 60 -5.37 -8.13 -12.75
C ALA A 60 -5.43 -9.60 -13.23
N ARG A 61 -4.83 -10.52 -12.47
CA ARG A 61 -4.78 -11.95 -12.81
C ARG A 61 -6.17 -12.60 -12.81
N VAL A 62 -6.99 -12.35 -11.79
CA VAL A 62 -8.32 -12.95 -11.69
C VAL A 62 -9.23 -12.40 -12.78
N ARG A 63 -9.20 -11.09 -13.05
CA ARG A 63 -10.04 -10.51 -14.12
C ARG A 63 -9.65 -10.99 -15.52
N LYS A 64 -8.37 -11.22 -15.80
CA LYS A 64 -7.93 -11.81 -17.08
C LYS A 64 -8.43 -13.23 -17.28
N ARG A 65 -8.59 -14.01 -16.21
CA ARG A 65 -9.12 -15.39 -16.26
C ARG A 65 -10.64 -15.47 -16.43
N SER A 66 -11.36 -14.40 -16.12
CA SER A 66 -12.82 -14.33 -16.19
C SER A 66 -13.35 -13.60 -17.43
N ALA A 67 -12.46 -13.20 -18.33
CA ALA A 67 -12.77 -12.59 -19.62
C ALA A 67 -12.47 -13.61 -20.72
#